data_AF-A0A6J8DER2-F1
#
_entry.id   AF-A0A6J8DER2-F1
#
_cell.length_a   1.000
_cell.length_b   1.000
_cell.length_c   1.000
_cell.angle_alpha   90.00
_cell.angle_beta   90.00
_cell.angle_gamma   90.00
#
_symmetry.space_group_name_H-M   'P 1'
#
loop_
_entity.id
_entity.type
_entity.pdbx_description
1 polymer ?
#
loop_
_entity_poly.entity_id
_entity_poly.type
_entity_poly.pdbx_seq_one_letter_code
_entity_poly.pdbx_strand_id
1 'polypeptide(L)'
;MWNIPIELHTSYLNDVEKILKSKLLYYVSIAVQFTETTTLLMAESKMFNKRIMQIVSCQQSSIKHVYKYYMSKLCNKHAQNIPVDSTISDNKYRYKQYKFCLTTLLLHVYHDAVSGWLMLGSLFYKTKQYSKALHIIQYSISKCTPEKLYRYMSISAIHYQLLKLQLIRKKGFVCLLKIMFVDNIQFNILNSTLIPDELQMNESNLYPCTAYAYFLNFLCYYHLNNVRKCQDSLECLQLVIDEDYLMTNWNFKAKAYNLLGTALHLLGRKESARQAFLNSVELFPNQLINSAVTSLFKMS
;
A
#
# COMPACT_ATOMS: atom_id res chain seq x y z
N MET A 1 -25.99 -29.13 -17.20
CA MET A 1 -25.60 -28.88 -15.79
C MET A 1 -24.67 -30.01 -15.38
N TRP A 2 -23.41 -29.71 -15.05
CA TRP A 2 -22.46 -30.72 -14.59
C TRP A 2 -22.58 -30.81 -13.07
N ASN A 3 -23.14 -31.90 -12.56
CA ASN A 3 -23.15 -32.21 -11.14
C ASN A 3 -21.76 -32.69 -10.74
N ILE A 4 -20.98 -31.81 -10.09
CA ILE A 4 -19.74 -32.21 -9.43
C ILE A 4 -20.13 -33.02 -8.19
N PRO A 5 -19.61 -34.24 -7.99
CA PRO A 5 -19.93 -35.06 -6.81
C PRO A 5 -19.54 -34.33 -5.52
N ILE A 6 -20.47 -34.27 -4.56
CA ILE A 6 -20.28 -33.61 -3.25
C ILE A 6 -19.06 -34.16 -2.50
N GLU A 7 -18.71 -35.43 -2.73
CA GLU A 7 -17.56 -36.11 -2.12
C GLU A 7 -16.19 -35.57 -2.57
N LEU A 8 -16.08 -35.11 -3.82
CA LEU A 8 -14.86 -34.44 -4.32
C LEU A 8 -14.67 -33.08 -3.64
N HIS A 9 -15.77 -32.42 -3.28
CA HIS A 9 -15.73 -31.12 -2.62
C HIS A 9 -15.32 -31.25 -1.15
N THR A 10 -15.75 -32.29 -0.42
CA THR A 10 -15.36 -32.52 0.98
C THR A 10 -13.90 -32.96 1.11
N SER A 11 -13.42 -33.85 0.22
CA SER A 11 -12.00 -34.22 0.18
C SER A 11 -11.10 -33.02 -0.12
N TYR A 12 -11.50 -32.18 -1.08
CA TYR A 12 -10.76 -30.96 -1.43
C TYR A 12 -10.71 -29.94 -0.27
N LEU A 13 -11.83 -29.77 0.45
CA LEU A 13 -11.88 -28.91 1.64
C LEU A 13 -10.98 -29.42 2.76
N ASN A 14 -10.92 -30.74 2.98
CA ASN A 14 -10.04 -31.35 3.99
C ASN A 14 -8.56 -31.16 3.67
N ASP A 15 -8.16 -31.29 2.40
CA ASP A 15 -6.77 -31.08 1.97
C ASP A 15 -6.33 -29.62 2.09
N VAL A 16 -7.24 -28.71 1.76
CA VAL A 16 -7.06 -27.27 1.96
C VAL A 16 -6.91 -26.95 3.44
N GLU A 17 -7.78 -27.49 4.28
CA GLU A 17 -7.72 -27.31 5.73
C GLU A 17 -6.40 -27.86 6.30
N LYS A 18 -5.90 -28.99 5.78
CA LYS A 18 -4.62 -29.60 6.17
C LYS A 18 -3.42 -28.74 5.76
N ILE A 19 -3.42 -28.16 4.56
CA ILE A 19 -2.37 -27.25 4.08
C ILE A 19 -2.40 -25.91 4.82
N LEU A 20 -3.59 -25.38 5.08
CA LEU A 20 -3.76 -24.16 5.86
C LEU A 20 -3.31 -24.40 7.30
N LYS A 21 -3.71 -25.51 7.94
CA LYS A 21 -3.27 -25.88 9.29
C LYS A 21 -1.77 -26.04 9.37
N SER A 22 -1.11 -26.72 8.42
CA SER A 22 0.35 -26.92 8.49
C SER A 22 1.14 -25.61 8.32
N LYS A 23 0.72 -24.72 7.41
CA LYS A 23 1.36 -23.41 7.25
C LYS A 23 1.01 -22.44 8.36
N LEU A 24 -0.25 -22.42 8.83
CA LEU A 24 -0.63 -21.63 10.01
C LEU A 24 0.10 -22.12 11.26
N LEU A 25 0.27 -23.42 11.47
CA LEU A 25 1.02 -23.96 12.61
C LEU A 25 2.49 -23.52 12.56
N TYR A 26 3.08 -23.41 11.37
CA TYR A 26 4.42 -22.85 11.20
C TYR A 26 4.48 -21.34 11.51
N TYR A 27 3.47 -20.56 11.12
CA TYR A 27 3.44 -19.13 11.45
C TYR A 27 3.04 -18.85 12.91
N VAL A 28 2.17 -19.67 13.46
CA VAL A 28 1.83 -19.67 14.89
C VAL A 28 3.05 -20.06 15.69
N SER A 29 3.86 -21.03 15.27
CA SER A 29 5.10 -21.36 15.99
C SER A 29 6.15 -20.23 15.93
N ILE A 30 6.23 -19.50 14.81
CA ILE A 30 7.06 -18.28 14.72
C ILE A 30 6.50 -17.14 15.60
N ALA A 31 5.18 -16.95 15.64
CA ALA A 31 4.53 -15.91 16.44
C ALA A 31 4.55 -16.24 17.96
N VAL A 32 4.41 -17.51 18.33
CA VAL A 32 4.48 -18.04 19.70
C VAL A 32 5.85 -17.78 20.34
N GLN A 33 6.92 -17.74 19.54
CA GLN A 33 8.25 -17.39 20.04
C GLN A 33 8.40 -15.91 20.48
N PHE A 34 7.37 -15.07 20.31
CA PHE A 34 7.50 -13.61 20.45
C PHE A 34 6.46 -12.89 21.33
N THR A 35 5.55 -13.55 22.08
CA THR A 35 4.75 -13.11 23.30
C THR A 35 3.31 -13.66 23.32
N GLU A 36 2.58 -13.46 24.45
CA GLU A 36 1.19 -13.83 24.86
C GLU A 36 0.03 -13.58 23.86
N THR A 37 0.31 -13.26 22.60
CA THR A 37 -0.65 -12.96 21.53
C THR A 37 -1.36 -14.19 20.92
N THR A 38 -1.11 -15.37 21.47
CA THR A 38 -1.61 -16.67 20.97
C THR A 38 -3.13 -16.79 20.95
N THR A 39 -3.83 -16.23 21.95
CA THR A 39 -5.29 -16.29 22.05
C THR A 39 -5.98 -15.43 21.00
N LEU A 40 -5.45 -14.23 20.73
CA LEU A 40 -5.94 -13.34 19.67
C LEU A 40 -5.72 -13.96 18.28
N LEU A 41 -4.54 -14.52 18.03
CA LEU A 41 -4.20 -15.21 16.78
C LEU A 41 -5.07 -16.46 16.55
N MET A 42 -5.38 -17.21 17.60
CA MET A 42 -6.28 -18.38 17.54
C MET A 42 -7.74 -17.97 17.24
N ALA A 43 -8.23 -16.89 17.84
CA ALA A 43 -9.57 -16.36 17.57
C ALA A 43 -9.69 -15.80 16.14
N GLU A 44 -8.67 -15.06 15.67
CA GLU A 44 -8.59 -14.56 14.29
C GLU A 44 -8.49 -15.72 13.29
N SER A 45 -7.75 -16.78 13.59
CA SER A 45 -7.67 -18.01 12.78
C SER A 45 -9.02 -18.73 12.62
N LYS A 46 -9.83 -18.81 13.68
CA LYS A 46 -11.19 -19.39 13.60
C LYS A 46 -12.13 -18.52 12.76
N MET A 47 -12.11 -17.20 12.94
CA MET A 47 -12.89 -16.27 12.10
C MET A 47 -12.43 -16.29 10.64
N PHE A 48 -11.13 -16.45 10.42
CA PHE A 48 -10.50 -16.60 9.11
C PHE A 48 -10.99 -17.85 8.38
N ASN A 49 -11.00 -19.01 9.03
CA ASN A 49 -11.50 -20.24 8.43
C ASN A 49 -12.98 -20.10 8.03
N LYS A 50 -13.81 -19.47 8.87
CA LYS A 50 -15.23 -19.24 8.56
C LYS A 50 -15.42 -18.32 7.34
N ARG A 51 -14.67 -17.21 7.25
CA ARG A 51 -14.75 -16.26 6.13
C ARG A 51 -14.15 -16.79 4.84
N ILE A 52 -13.05 -17.53 4.89
CA ILE A 52 -12.48 -18.21 3.70
C ILE A 52 -13.47 -19.21 3.14
N MET A 53 -14.08 -20.04 4.00
CA MET A 53 -15.04 -21.05 3.54
C MET A 53 -16.23 -20.41 2.84
N GLN A 54 -16.72 -19.27 3.35
CA GLN A 54 -17.77 -18.48 2.69
C GLN A 54 -17.33 -17.88 1.35
N ILE A 55 -16.10 -17.35 1.26
CA ILE A 55 -15.58 -16.76 0.01
C ILE A 55 -15.31 -17.83 -1.05
N VAL A 56 -14.74 -18.97 -0.65
CA VAL A 56 -14.46 -20.11 -1.53
C VAL A 56 -15.75 -20.77 -2.01
N SER A 57 -16.80 -20.83 -1.17
CA SER A 57 -18.11 -21.34 -1.58
C SER A 57 -18.86 -20.40 -2.53
N CYS A 58 -18.58 -19.09 -2.48
CA CYS A 58 -19.32 -18.08 -3.25
C CYS A 58 -18.58 -17.59 -4.52
N GLN A 59 -17.26 -17.75 -4.62
CA GLN A 59 -16.47 -17.27 -5.75
C GLN A 59 -15.56 -18.39 -6.27
N GLN A 60 -15.54 -18.61 -7.59
CA GLN A 60 -14.59 -19.49 -8.32
C GLN A 60 -13.12 -19.04 -8.21
N SER A 61 -12.75 -18.29 -7.17
CA SER A 61 -11.39 -17.89 -6.89
C SER A 61 -10.60 -19.08 -6.35
N SER A 62 -9.43 -19.37 -6.92
CA SER A 62 -8.63 -20.47 -6.39
C SER A 62 -8.12 -20.13 -4.99
N ILE A 63 -8.16 -21.10 -4.08
CA ILE A 63 -7.79 -20.98 -2.66
C ILE A 63 -6.41 -20.33 -2.45
N LYS A 64 -5.50 -20.54 -3.40
CA LYS A 64 -4.20 -19.87 -3.46
C LYS A 64 -4.32 -18.35 -3.40
N HIS A 65 -5.32 -17.75 -4.04
CA HIS A 65 -5.55 -16.30 -4.03
C HIS A 65 -6.09 -15.81 -2.70
N VAL A 66 -7.06 -16.51 -2.12
CA VAL A 66 -7.63 -16.16 -0.81
C VAL A 66 -6.55 -16.22 0.27
N TYR A 67 -5.70 -17.25 0.23
CA TYR A 67 -4.52 -17.35 1.10
C TYR A 67 -3.54 -16.19 0.89
N LYS A 68 -3.19 -15.85 -0.37
CA LYS A 68 -2.31 -14.71 -0.66
C LYS A 68 -2.87 -13.39 -0.13
N TYR A 69 -4.15 -13.13 -0.37
CA TYR A 69 -4.83 -11.92 0.11
C TYR A 69 -4.81 -11.84 1.63
N TYR A 70 -5.11 -12.94 2.32
CA TYR A 70 -5.09 -12.98 3.77
C TYR A 70 -3.70 -12.77 4.35
N MET A 71 -2.69 -13.50 3.84
CA MET A 71 -1.31 -13.32 4.28
C MET A 71 -0.85 -11.87 4.03
N SER A 72 -1.25 -11.28 2.91
CA SER A 72 -1.01 -9.86 2.63
C SER A 72 -1.64 -8.95 3.69
N LYS A 73 -2.93 -9.15 4.04
CA LYS A 73 -3.60 -8.35 5.08
C LYS A 73 -3.00 -8.54 6.48
N LEU A 74 -2.64 -9.75 6.86
CA LEU A 74 -1.95 -10.03 8.12
C LEU A 74 -0.59 -9.34 8.17
N CYS A 75 0.23 -9.51 7.12
CA CYS A 75 1.56 -8.89 7.09
C CYS A 75 1.46 -7.37 7.14
N ASN A 76 0.48 -6.78 6.42
CA ASN A 76 0.21 -5.35 6.48
C ASN A 76 -0.16 -4.92 7.93
N LYS A 77 -1.13 -5.56 8.56
CA LYS A 77 -1.53 -5.27 9.95
C LYS A 77 -0.36 -5.37 10.93
N HIS A 78 0.48 -6.40 10.79
CA HIS A 78 1.64 -6.56 11.64
C HIS A 78 2.68 -5.47 11.39
N ALA A 79 3.00 -5.18 10.14
CA ALA A 79 4.03 -4.21 9.80
C ALA A 79 3.66 -2.77 10.18
N GLN A 80 2.37 -2.42 10.23
CA GLN A 80 1.92 -1.10 10.65
C GLN A 80 2.19 -0.80 12.13
N ASN A 81 2.12 -1.82 12.99
CA ASN A 81 2.17 -1.67 14.45
C ASN A 81 3.56 -1.85 15.05
N ILE A 82 4.62 -1.82 14.25
CA ILE A 82 5.97 -2.12 14.72
C ILE A 82 6.59 -0.85 15.31
N PRO A 83 6.94 -0.80 16.60
CA PRO A 83 7.58 0.39 17.16
C PRO A 83 8.94 0.59 16.50
N VAL A 84 9.01 1.52 15.54
CA VAL A 84 10.28 1.99 14.96
C VAL A 84 10.90 3.08 15.84
N ASP A 85 10.34 3.29 17.03
CA ASP A 85 10.71 4.38 17.91
C ASP A 85 12.18 4.34 18.32
N SER A 86 12.78 5.52 18.32
CA SER A 86 14.16 5.73 18.72
C SER A 86 14.37 5.66 20.23
N THR A 87 13.29 5.61 21.01
CA THR A 87 13.27 5.69 22.47
C THR A 87 13.63 4.39 23.18
N ILE A 88 13.67 3.26 22.47
CA ILE A 88 14.11 1.98 23.06
C ILE A 88 15.64 2.01 23.24
N SER A 89 16.11 1.85 24.48
CA SER A 89 17.54 1.89 24.82
C SER A 89 18.30 0.60 24.49
N ASP A 90 17.63 -0.55 24.43
CA ASP A 90 18.27 -1.83 24.13
C ASP A 90 18.43 -2.06 22.60
N ASN A 91 19.67 -1.92 22.13
CA ASN A 91 20.06 -2.17 20.74
C ASN A 91 19.77 -3.60 20.27
N LYS A 92 19.88 -4.61 21.15
CA LYS A 92 19.64 -6.01 20.78
C LYS A 92 18.17 -6.25 20.50
N TYR A 93 17.30 -5.71 21.34
CA TYR A 93 15.85 -5.81 21.15
C TYR A 93 15.40 -5.07 19.88
N ARG A 94 15.92 -3.86 19.63
CA ARG A 94 15.64 -3.10 18.40
C ARG A 94 16.05 -3.86 17.14
N TYR A 95 17.23 -4.48 17.13
CA TYR A 95 17.67 -5.29 16.01
C TYR A 95 16.76 -6.50 15.77
N LYS A 96 16.32 -7.17 16.85
CA LYS A 96 15.39 -8.31 16.77
C LYS A 96 14.04 -7.89 16.16
N GLN A 97 13.47 -6.77 16.62
CA GLN A 97 12.22 -6.20 16.08
C GLN A 97 12.36 -5.78 14.62
N TYR A 98 13.46 -5.10 14.27
CA TYR A 98 13.74 -4.70 12.90
C TYR A 98 13.86 -5.93 11.97
N LYS A 99 14.57 -6.97 12.38
CA LYS A 99 14.70 -8.22 11.59
C LYS A 99 13.36 -8.91 11.41
N PHE A 100 12.52 -8.93 12.44
CA PHE A 100 11.16 -9.45 12.36
C PHE A 100 10.32 -8.64 11.37
N CYS A 101 10.32 -7.31 11.47
CA CYS A 101 9.65 -6.39 10.55
C CYS A 101 10.04 -6.65 9.09
N LEU A 102 11.35 -6.67 8.84
CA LEU A 102 11.90 -6.91 7.52
C LEU A 102 11.43 -8.26 6.94
N THR A 103 11.43 -9.31 7.76
CA THR A 103 10.99 -10.65 7.35
C THR A 103 9.49 -10.65 7.00
N THR A 104 8.66 -10.01 7.82
CA THR A 104 7.22 -9.89 7.58
C THR A 104 6.93 -9.06 6.32
N LEU A 105 7.66 -7.97 6.08
CA LEU A 105 7.51 -7.15 4.88
C LEU A 105 7.98 -7.88 3.62
N LEU A 106 9.06 -8.66 3.68
CA LEU A 106 9.49 -9.48 2.54
C LEU A 106 8.45 -10.56 2.20
N LEU A 107 7.79 -11.13 3.21
CA LEU A 107 6.65 -12.04 3.00
C LEU A 107 5.45 -11.29 2.40
N HIS A 108 5.20 -10.05 2.83
CA HIS A 108 4.17 -9.19 2.24
C HIS A 108 4.43 -8.94 0.76
N VAL A 109 5.66 -8.57 0.38
CA VAL A 109 6.12 -8.38 -1.01
C VAL A 109 5.84 -9.61 -1.87
N TYR A 110 6.01 -10.82 -1.32
CA TYR A 110 5.72 -12.06 -2.05
C TYR A 110 4.23 -12.23 -2.37
N HIS A 111 3.35 -11.73 -1.50
CA HIS A 111 1.90 -11.87 -1.61
C HIS A 111 1.21 -10.70 -2.31
N ASP A 112 1.67 -9.47 -2.05
CA ASP A 112 1.24 -8.22 -2.67
C ASP A 112 2.48 -7.35 -2.90
N ALA A 113 3.02 -7.44 -4.11
CA ALA A 113 4.30 -6.84 -4.44
C ALA A 113 4.26 -5.31 -4.33
N VAL A 114 3.18 -4.67 -4.78
CA VAL A 114 3.12 -3.20 -4.85
C VAL A 114 3.09 -2.61 -3.45
N SER A 115 2.10 -2.98 -2.64
CA SER A 115 1.99 -2.48 -1.28
C SER A 115 3.17 -2.93 -0.41
N GLY A 116 3.62 -4.18 -0.56
CA GLY A 116 4.78 -4.71 0.15
C GLY A 116 6.06 -3.91 -0.10
N TRP A 117 6.37 -3.58 -1.36
CA TRP A 117 7.56 -2.79 -1.65
C TRP A 117 7.45 -1.37 -1.12
N LEU A 118 6.27 -0.74 -1.17
CA LEU A 118 6.06 0.60 -0.62
C LEU A 118 6.17 0.64 0.90
N MET A 119 5.66 -0.38 1.60
CA MET A 119 5.86 -0.51 3.05
C MET A 119 7.33 -0.72 3.40
N LEU A 120 8.04 -1.52 2.61
CA LEU A 120 9.48 -1.72 2.79
C LEU A 120 10.28 -0.44 2.54
N GLY A 121 9.93 0.32 1.50
CA GLY A 121 10.48 1.65 1.26
C GLY A 121 10.22 2.60 2.44
N SER A 122 9.00 2.56 2.99
CA SER A 122 8.61 3.37 4.15
C SER A 122 9.37 2.98 5.42
N LEU A 123 9.65 1.68 5.64
CA LEU A 123 10.52 1.22 6.74
C LEU A 123 11.94 1.78 6.59
N PHE A 124 12.52 1.70 5.40
CA PHE A 124 13.87 2.25 5.16
C PHE A 124 13.89 3.76 5.33
N TYR A 125 12.83 4.46 4.92
CA TYR A 125 12.65 5.88 5.16
C TYR A 125 12.65 6.21 6.66
N LYS A 126 11.80 5.56 7.46
CA LYS A 126 11.69 5.81 8.91
C LYS A 126 12.96 5.47 9.67
N THR A 127 13.73 4.50 9.18
CA THR A 127 15.06 4.18 9.73
C THR A 127 16.19 5.04 9.17
N LYS A 128 15.87 6.13 8.44
CA LYS A 128 16.80 7.10 7.84
C LYS A 128 17.80 6.48 6.85
N GLN A 129 17.47 5.34 6.27
CA GLN A 129 18.25 4.65 5.23
C GLN A 129 17.78 5.11 3.83
N TYR A 130 17.83 6.41 3.56
CA TYR A 130 17.20 7.03 2.38
C TYR A 130 17.68 6.45 1.06
N SER A 131 18.97 6.13 0.90
CA SER A 131 19.49 5.52 -0.34
C SER A 131 18.90 4.13 -0.61
N LYS A 132 18.67 3.32 0.44
CA LYS A 132 18.02 2.01 0.30
C LYS A 132 16.53 2.18 0.00
N ALA A 133 15.88 3.14 0.68
CA ALA A 133 14.48 3.48 0.41
C ALA A 133 14.30 3.85 -1.07
N LEU A 134 15.13 4.76 -1.60
CA LEU A 134 15.13 5.16 -3.01
C LEU A 134 15.25 3.97 -3.96
N HIS A 135 16.22 3.09 -3.74
CA HIS A 135 16.41 1.91 -4.58
C HIS A 135 15.15 1.03 -4.60
N ILE A 136 14.55 0.79 -3.44
CA ILE A 136 13.32 -0.02 -3.33
C ILE A 136 12.12 0.67 -3.99
N ILE A 137 11.95 1.98 -3.81
CA ILE A 137 10.83 2.76 -4.38
C ILE A 137 10.96 2.84 -5.91
N GLN A 138 12.15 3.08 -6.44
CA GLN A 138 12.38 3.10 -7.89
C GLN A 138 12.21 1.71 -8.50
N TYR A 139 12.67 0.69 -7.79
CA TYR A 139 12.40 -0.69 -8.17
C TYR A 139 10.88 -0.97 -8.18
N SER A 140 10.12 -0.53 -7.17
CA SER A 140 8.67 -0.73 -7.14
C SER A 140 7.99 0.00 -8.30
N ILE A 141 8.32 1.26 -8.56
CA ILE A 141 7.78 2.03 -9.69
C ILE A 141 8.09 1.34 -11.03
N SER A 142 9.32 0.87 -11.24
CA SER A 142 9.70 0.19 -12.50
C SER A 142 9.06 -1.19 -12.69
N LYS A 143 8.86 -1.93 -11.58
CA LYS A 143 8.33 -3.30 -11.56
C LYS A 143 6.83 -3.42 -11.33
N CYS A 144 6.14 -2.32 -11.10
CA CYS A 144 4.70 -2.27 -11.26
C CYS A 144 4.37 -2.62 -12.72
N THR A 145 4.09 -3.90 -13.01
CA THR A 145 3.71 -4.38 -14.35
C THR A 145 2.21 -4.65 -14.43
N PRO A 146 1.55 -4.34 -15.56
CA PRO A 146 0.10 -4.52 -15.71
C PRO A 146 -0.32 -5.98 -15.52
N GLU A 147 0.56 -6.91 -15.91
CA GLU A 147 0.39 -8.37 -15.83
C GLU A 147 0.03 -8.90 -14.44
N LYS A 148 0.56 -8.30 -13.37
CA LYS A 148 0.20 -8.70 -12.00
C LYS A 148 -1.12 -8.09 -11.52
N LEU A 149 -1.56 -7.02 -12.17
CA LEU A 149 -2.69 -6.20 -11.78
C LEU A 149 -3.99 -6.59 -12.51
N TYR A 150 -3.87 -7.08 -13.75
CA TYR A 150 -4.98 -7.69 -14.50
C TYR A 150 -5.69 -8.81 -13.73
N ARG A 151 -4.98 -9.44 -12.77
CA ARG A 151 -5.49 -10.55 -11.96
C ARG A 151 -6.66 -10.17 -11.03
N TYR A 152 -6.85 -8.89 -10.75
CA TYR A 152 -7.86 -8.39 -9.80
C TYR A 152 -8.97 -7.55 -10.46
N MET A 153 -8.95 -7.40 -11.79
CA MET A 153 -9.96 -6.62 -12.52
C MET A 153 -10.84 -7.50 -13.39
N SER A 154 -12.09 -7.09 -13.57
CA SER A 154 -12.97 -7.68 -14.57
C SER A 154 -12.48 -7.34 -15.98
N ILE A 155 -12.71 -8.25 -16.93
CA ILE A 155 -12.39 -8.06 -18.34
C ILE A 155 -13.03 -6.77 -18.90
N SER A 156 -14.23 -6.42 -18.41
CA SER A 156 -14.92 -5.18 -18.79
C SER A 156 -14.19 -3.91 -18.34
N ALA A 157 -13.63 -3.90 -17.12
CA ALA A 157 -12.84 -2.76 -16.62
C ALA A 157 -11.55 -2.61 -17.42
N ILE A 158 -10.89 -3.72 -17.74
CA ILE A 158 -9.68 -3.72 -18.57
C ILE A 158 -9.99 -3.16 -19.96
N HIS A 159 -11.06 -3.63 -20.60
CA HIS A 159 -11.44 -3.25 -21.95
C HIS A 159 -11.81 -1.76 -22.05
N TYR A 160 -12.60 -1.25 -21.09
CA TYR A 160 -12.96 0.17 -21.02
C TYR A 160 -11.72 1.07 -20.88
N GLN A 161 -10.79 0.69 -20.02
CA GLN A 161 -9.55 1.46 -19.82
C GLN A 161 -8.60 1.35 -21.03
N LEU A 162 -8.59 0.21 -21.73
CA LEU A 162 -7.85 0.01 -22.97
C LEU A 162 -8.33 0.97 -24.06
N LEU A 163 -9.65 1.08 -24.25
CA LEU A 163 -10.26 2.00 -25.22
C LEU A 163 -9.96 3.46 -24.88
N LYS A 164 -10.00 3.83 -23.59
CA LYS A 164 -9.69 5.19 -23.13
C LYS A 164 -8.24 5.58 -23.39
N LEU A 165 -7.29 4.64 -23.22
CA LEU A 165 -5.86 4.87 -23.42
C LEU A 165 -5.42 4.86 -24.88
N GLN A 166 -6.10 4.10 -25.75
CA GLN A 166 -5.82 4.11 -27.20
C GLN A 166 -6.03 5.50 -27.84
N LEU A 167 -6.83 6.36 -27.21
CA LEU A 167 -7.06 7.74 -27.63
C LEU A 167 -5.89 8.70 -27.30
N ILE A 168 -4.96 8.29 -26.42
CA ILE A 168 -3.91 9.16 -25.89
C ILE A 168 -2.57 8.87 -26.59
N ARG A 169 -2.24 9.68 -27.59
CA ARG A 169 -1.12 9.46 -28.53
C ARG A 169 0.31 9.76 -28.03
N LYS A 170 0.55 10.05 -26.74
CA LYS A 170 1.81 10.76 -26.36
C LYS A 170 2.72 10.14 -25.29
N LYS A 171 2.48 8.94 -24.76
CA LYS A 171 3.47 8.22 -23.92
C LYS A 171 3.41 6.72 -24.22
N GLY A 172 4.45 5.97 -23.86
CA GLY A 172 4.46 4.51 -24.05
C GLY A 172 3.26 3.89 -23.33
N PHE A 173 2.28 3.41 -24.09
CA PHE A 173 1.00 2.83 -23.66
C PHE A 173 1.14 1.88 -22.45
N VAL A 174 2.20 1.06 -22.46
CA VAL A 174 2.53 0.12 -21.39
C VAL A 174 2.75 0.81 -20.04
N CYS A 175 3.39 2.00 -20.02
CA CYS A 175 3.65 2.75 -18.80
C CYS A 175 2.38 3.35 -18.19
N LEU A 176 1.47 3.86 -19.02
CA LEU A 176 0.20 4.43 -18.55
C LEU A 176 -0.72 3.35 -17.96
N LEU A 177 -0.81 2.18 -18.60
CA LEU A 177 -1.53 1.03 -18.05
C LEU A 177 -0.98 0.64 -16.67
N LYS A 178 0.35 0.59 -16.51
CA LYS A 178 0.97 0.25 -15.22
C LYS A 178 0.48 1.16 -14.09
N ILE A 179 0.52 2.48 -14.31
CA ILE A 179 0.14 3.46 -13.30
C ILE A 179 -1.35 3.31 -12.93
N MET A 180 -2.23 3.27 -13.93
CA MET A 180 -3.68 3.12 -13.71
C MET A 180 -4.03 1.91 -12.86
N PHE A 181 -3.41 0.78 -13.16
CA PHE A 181 -3.70 -0.44 -12.44
C PHE A 181 -3.15 -0.42 -11.01
N VAL A 182 -1.97 0.17 -10.80
CA VAL A 182 -1.35 0.30 -9.48
C VAL A 182 -2.16 1.19 -8.56
N ASP A 183 -2.66 2.31 -9.06
CA ASP A 183 -3.42 3.26 -8.24
C ASP A 183 -4.82 2.78 -7.88
N ASN A 184 -5.31 1.72 -8.53
CA ASN A 184 -6.50 1.01 -8.09
C ASN A 184 -6.24 0.03 -6.92
N ILE A 185 -4.98 -0.25 -6.58
CA ILE A 185 -4.64 -0.97 -5.35
C ILE A 185 -4.75 -0.01 -4.17
N GLN A 186 -5.61 -0.37 -3.21
CA GLN A 186 -5.74 0.34 -1.94
C GLN A 186 -4.48 0.17 -1.09
N PHE A 187 -3.62 1.20 -1.05
CA PHE A 187 -2.53 1.26 -0.08
C PHE A 187 -3.05 1.76 1.26
N ASN A 188 -3.40 0.82 2.12
CA ASN A 188 -3.92 1.11 3.45
C ASN A 188 -2.75 1.24 4.44
N ILE A 189 -2.58 2.43 5.02
CA ILE A 189 -1.60 2.73 6.06
C ILE A 189 -2.29 3.35 7.28
N LEU A 190 -3.23 2.65 7.92
CA LEU A 190 -3.91 3.21 9.11
C LEU A 190 -3.01 3.15 10.35
N ASN A 191 -2.83 4.29 11.04
CA ASN A 191 -2.09 4.43 12.30
C ASN A 191 -0.72 3.73 12.30
N SER A 192 -0.06 3.71 11.15
CA SER A 192 1.17 2.98 10.99
C SER A 192 2.35 3.82 11.45
N THR A 193 3.20 3.18 12.25
CA THR A 193 4.55 3.62 12.57
C THR A 193 5.44 3.81 11.33
N LEU A 194 5.03 3.31 10.16
CA LEU A 194 5.75 3.45 8.90
C LEU A 194 5.39 4.74 8.14
N ILE A 195 4.40 5.52 8.58
CA ILE A 195 4.03 6.78 7.91
C ILE A 195 5.15 7.80 8.12
N PRO A 196 5.63 8.47 7.06
CA PRO A 196 6.51 9.63 7.17
C PRO A 196 5.98 10.66 8.16
N ASP A 197 6.85 11.25 8.97
CA ASP A 197 6.42 12.23 9.99
C ASP A 197 5.80 13.48 9.36
N GLU A 198 6.17 13.77 8.11
CA GLU A 198 5.61 14.83 7.29
C GLU A 198 4.13 14.62 6.91
N LEU A 199 3.60 13.41 7.07
CA LEU A 199 2.22 13.02 6.73
C LEU A 199 1.32 12.80 7.95
N GLN A 200 1.73 13.17 9.17
CA GLN A 200 0.91 12.99 10.37
C GLN A 200 -0.39 13.84 10.31
N MET A 201 -1.41 13.28 9.64
CA MET A 201 -2.76 13.79 9.55
C MET A 201 -3.71 12.72 10.09
N ASN A 202 -4.62 13.15 10.96
CA ASN A 202 -5.62 12.31 11.59
C ASN A 202 -6.73 11.98 10.56
N GLU A 203 -6.95 10.68 10.31
CA GLU A 203 -8.26 10.02 10.16
C GLU A 203 -8.50 9.09 8.96
N SER A 204 -7.74 9.10 7.84
CA SER A 204 -7.75 7.93 6.92
C SER A 204 -6.65 7.91 5.85
N ASN A 205 -5.66 7.05 6.05
CA ASN A 205 -4.45 6.96 5.23
C ASN A 205 -4.54 5.90 4.13
N LEU A 206 -5.60 5.97 3.32
CA LEU A 206 -5.66 5.21 2.07
C LEU A 206 -5.05 6.08 0.97
N TYR A 207 -3.81 5.81 0.56
CA TYR A 207 -3.15 6.57 -0.48
C TYR A 207 -3.14 5.81 -1.82
N PRO A 208 -3.15 6.51 -2.96
CA PRO A 208 -2.86 5.90 -4.25
C PRO A 208 -1.40 5.45 -4.26
N CYS A 209 -1.15 4.19 -4.62
CA CYS A 209 0.18 3.58 -4.54
C CYS A 209 1.25 4.37 -5.31
N THR A 210 0.97 4.81 -6.54
CA THR A 210 1.92 5.54 -7.39
C THR A 210 2.18 6.94 -6.85
N ALA A 211 1.13 7.67 -6.49
CA ALA A 211 1.28 9.00 -5.90
C ALA A 211 2.09 8.95 -4.59
N TYR A 212 1.80 7.97 -3.73
CA TYR A 212 2.57 7.74 -2.51
C TYR A 212 4.02 7.36 -2.82
N ALA A 213 4.27 6.55 -3.85
CA ALA A 213 5.63 6.20 -4.27
C ALA A 213 6.45 7.44 -4.68
N TYR A 214 5.89 8.31 -5.53
CA TYR A 214 6.57 9.55 -5.94
C TYR A 214 6.75 10.52 -4.78
N PHE A 215 5.77 10.63 -3.88
CA PHE A 215 5.89 11.42 -2.66
C PHE A 215 7.02 10.89 -1.74
N LEU A 216 7.11 9.58 -1.53
CA LEU A 216 8.16 8.98 -0.71
C LEU A 216 9.55 9.12 -1.38
N ASN A 217 9.60 9.03 -2.71
CA ASN A 217 10.81 9.32 -3.50
C ASN A 217 11.26 10.78 -3.29
N PHE A 218 10.32 11.73 -3.36
CA PHE A 218 10.54 13.15 -3.06
C PHE A 218 11.10 13.35 -1.64
N LEU A 219 10.49 12.75 -0.62
CA LEU A 219 10.95 12.87 0.77
C LEU A 219 12.38 12.34 0.94
N CYS A 220 12.70 11.20 0.33
CA CYS A 220 14.06 10.67 0.38
C CYS A 220 15.07 11.63 -0.23
N TYR A 221 14.76 12.23 -1.39
CA TYR A 221 15.63 13.23 -2.01
C TYR A 221 15.72 14.53 -1.20
N TYR A 222 14.63 14.92 -0.53
CA TYR A 222 14.57 16.10 0.32
C TYR A 222 15.53 15.95 1.50
N HIS A 223 15.48 14.82 2.21
CA HIS A 223 16.41 14.52 3.32
C HIS A 223 17.86 14.29 2.86
N LEU A 224 18.09 13.99 1.58
CA LEU A 224 19.41 13.92 0.96
C LEU A 224 19.88 15.27 0.36
N ASN A 225 19.11 16.35 0.53
CA ASN A 225 19.38 17.68 -0.04
C ASN A 225 19.58 17.69 -1.57
N ASN A 226 18.94 16.77 -2.30
CA ASN A 226 19.04 16.69 -3.76
C ASN A 226 17.87 17.44 -4.44
N VAL A 227 17.98 18.77 -4.49
CA VAL A 227 16.93 19.67 -4.99
C VAL A 227 16.46 19.31 -6.41
N ARG A 228 17.40 18.97 -7.32
CA ARG A 228 17.04 18.59 -8.69
C ARG A 228 16.16 17.35 -8.71
N LYS A 229 16.52 16.31 -7.95
CA LYS A 229 15.74 15.07 -7.89
C LYS A 229 14.44 15.20 -7.11
N CYS A 230 14.37 16.12 -6.15
CA CYS A 230 13.10 16.53 -5.54
C CYS A 230 12.14 17.09 -6.59
N GLN A 231 12.63 18.02 -7.42
CA GLN A 231 11.83 18.63 -8.49
C GLN A 231 11.38 17.58 -9.53
N ASP A 232 12.29 16.69 -9.97
CA ASP A 232 11.92 15.56 -10.85
C ASP A 232 10.78 14.72 -10.26
N SER A 233 10.87 14.38 -8.96
CA SER A 233 9.87 13.55 -8.28
C SER A 233 8.53 14.28 -8.10
N LEU A 234 8.57 15.59 -7.86
CA LEU A 234 7.40 16.45 -7.74
C LEU A 234 6.65 16.59 -9.07
N GLU A 235 7.39 16.77 -10.17
CA GLU A 235 6.81 16.81 -11.53
C GLU A 235 6.16 15.48 -11.89
N CYS A 236 6.79 14.34 -11.53
CA CYS A 236 6.16 13.03 -11.70
C CYS A 236 4.88 12.88 -10.86
N LEU A 237 4.87 13.35 -9.61
CA LEU A 237 3.68 13.33 -8.76
C LEU A 237 2.55 14.18 -9.37
N GLN A 238 2.86 15.39 -9.82
CA GLN A 238 1.89 16.28 -10.46
C GLN A 238 1.31 15.66 -11.75
N LEU A 239 2.16 15.05 -12.58
CA LEU A 239 1.72 14.34 -13.79
C LEU A 239 0.75 13.21 -13.46
N VAL A 240 0.99 12.42 -12.41
CA VAL A 240 0.06 11.35 -12.01
C VAL A 240 -1.30 11.91 -11.61
N ILE A 241 -1.31 13.07 -10.96
CA ILE A 241 -2.53 13.74 -10.49
C ILE A 241 -3.32 14.36 -11.65
N ASP A 242 -2.64 15.08 -12.54
CA ASP A 242 -3.28 15.87 -13.61
C ASP A 242 -3.91 14.97 -14.70
N GLU A 243 -3.41 13.75 -14.86
CA GLU A 243 -3.89 12.80 -15.87
C GLU A 243 -5.11 12.03 -15.31
N ASP A 244 -6.32 12.55 -15.52
CA ASP A 244 -7.60 12.02 -14.97
C ASP A 244 -7.84 10.52 -15.20
N TYR A 245 -7.28 9.95 -16.26
CA TYR A 245 -7.39 8.52 -16.53
C TYR A 245 -6.47 7.67 -15.64
N LEU A 246 -5.35 8.22 -15.14
CA LEU A 246 -4.46 7.56 -14.18
C LEU A 246 -5.11 7.41 -12.80
N MET A 247 -5.93 8.39 -12.40
CA MET A 247 -6.59 8.44 -11.10
C MET A 247 -8.11 8.62 -11.21
N THR A 248 -8.81 7.54 -11.57
CA THR A 248 -10.27 7.59 -11.77
C THR A 248 -11.08 7.74 -10.48
N ASN A 249 -10.49 7.48 -9.31
CA ASN A 249 -11.15 7.62 -8.02
C ASN A 249 -10.88 9.02 -7.45
N TRP A 250 -11.93 9.84 -7.34
CA TRP A 250 -11.81 11.23 -6.86
C TRP A 250 -11.29 11.34 -5.42
N ASN A 251 -11.58 10.35 -4.55
CA ASN A 251 -11.02 10.31 -3.20
C ASN A 251 -9.49 10.13 -3.25
N PHE A 252 -9.01 9.23 -4.11
CA PHE A 252 -7.57 9.05 -4.32
C PHE A 252 -6.93 10.31 -4.91
N LYS A 253 -7.59 10.95 -5.88
CA LYS A 253 -7.10 12.20 -6.46
C LYS A 253 -6.99 13.31 -5.41
N ALA A 254 -8.01 13.49 -4.56
CA ALA A 254 -7.95 14.41 -3.43
C ALA A 254 -6.75 14.11 -2.52
N LYS A 255 -6.53 12.85 -2.14
CA LYS A 255 -5.39 12.47 -1.29
C LYS A 255 -4.03 12.69 -1.95
N ALA A 256 -3.93 12.49 -3.26
CA ALA A 256 -2.71 12.82 -3.98
C ALA A 256 -2.44 14.33 -4.01
N TYR A 257 -3.47 15.17 -4.12
CA TYR A 257 -3.32 16.61 -3.94
C TYR A 257 -2.82 16.99 -2.53
N ASN A 258 -3.22 16.26 -1.48
CA ASN A 258 -2.63 16.47 -0.15
C ASN A 258 -1.14 16.13 -0.11
N LEU A 259 -0.74 15.01 -0.72
CA LEU A 259 0.68 14.65 -0.85
C LEU A 259 1.46 15.74 -1.59
N LEU A 260 0.89 16.28 -2.68
CA LEU A 260 1.48 17.37 -3.46
C LEU A 260 1.60 18.65 -2.62
N GLY A 261 0.54 19.02 -1.88
CA GLY A 261 0.52 20.17 -0.99
C GLY A 261 1.59 20.08 0.10
N THR A 262 1.72 18.92 0.74
CA THR A 262 2.78 18.66 1.72
C THR A 262 4.18 18.81 1.11
N ALA A 263 4.42 18.23 -0.08
CA ALA A 263 5.70 18.34 -0.75
C ALA A 263 6.05 19.79 -1.14
N LEU A 264 5.08 20.54 -1.66
CA LEU A 264 5.25 21.96 -2.00
C LEU A 264 5.51 22.83 -0.76
N HIS A 265 4.85 22.51 0.35
CA HIS A 265 5.06 23.19 1.62
C HIS A 265 6.49 22.99 2.14
N LEU A 266 7.00 21.76 2.09
CA LEU A 266 8.38 21.43 2.49
C LEU A 266 9.43 22.18 1.65
N LEU A 267 9.12 22.48 0.39
CA LEU A 267 9.98 23.32 -0.47
C LEU A 267 9.78 24.83 -0.26
N GLY A 268 8.92 25.26 0.67
CA GLY A 268 8.62 26.67 0.94
C GLY A 268 7.70 27.35 -0.08
N ARG A 269 7.11 26.60 -1.03
CA ARG A 269 6.19 27.14 -2.05
C ARG A 269 4.76 27.28 -1.50
N LYS A 270 4.58 28.21 -0.56
CA LYS A 270 3.34 28.36 0.24
C LYS A 270 2.07 28.49 -0.61
N GLU A 271 2.05 29.36 -1.62
CA GLU A 271 0.85 29.57 -2.46
C GLU A 271 0.50 28.33 -3.30
N SER A 272 1.49 27.68 -3.91
CA SER A 272 1.27 26.44 -4.65
C SER A 272 0.78 25.31 -3.74
N ALA A 273 1.32 25.21 -2.52
CA ALA A 273 0.87 24.26 -1.52
C ALA A 273 -0.59 24.52 -1.12
N ARG A 274 -0.95 25.79 -0.86
CA ARG A 274 -2.32 26.21 -0.59
C ARG A 274 -3.27 25.80 -1.71
N GLN A 275 -2.91 26.07 -2.97
CA GLN A 275 -3.74 25.69 -4.10
C GLN A 275 -3.95 24.18 -4.20
N ALA A 276 -2.89 23.39 -3.99
CA ALA A 276 -3.00 21.93 -3.98
C ALA A 276 -3.96 21.43 -2.88
N PHE A 277 -3.87 22.00 -1.67
CA PHE A 277 -4.82 21.66 -0.60
C PHE A 277 -6.25 22.09 -0.93
N LEU A 278 -6.47 23.25 -1.55
CA LEU A 278 -7.81 23.68 -2.00
C LEU A 278 -8.39 22.70 -3.03
N ASN A 279 -7.61 22.31 -4.03
CA ASN A 279 -8.03 21.31 -5.03
C ASN A 279 -8.41 19.97 -4.37
N SER A 280 -7.73 19.59 -3.28
CA SER A 280 -8.07 18.40 -2.49
C SER A 280 -9.44 18.51 -1.81
N VAL A 281 -9.71 19.67 -1.18
CA VAL A 281 -10.97 19.96 -0.50
C VAL A 281 -12.14 20.05 -1.49
N GLU A 282 -11.94 20.68 -2.64
CA GLU A 282 -12.96 20.78 -3.70
C GLU A 282 -13.41 19.40 -4.20
N LEU A 283 -12.47 18.46 -4.35
CA LEU A 283 -12.77 17.10 -4.79
C LEU A 283 -13.44 16.24 -3.72
N PHE A 284 -13.16 16.48 -2.44
CA PHE A 284 -13.71 15.66 -1.36
C PHE A 284 -13.92 16.48 -0.06
N PRO A 285 -14.97 17.33 -0.01
CA PRO A 285 -15.14 18.32 1.04
C PRO A 285 -15.36 17.70 2.43
N ASN A 286 -15.93 16.49 2.52
CA ASN A 286 -16.33 15.90 3.80
C ASN A 286 -15.21 15.21 4.60
N GLN A 287 -14.00 15.03 4.05
CA GLN A 287 -12.94 14.23 4.71
C GLN A 287 -11.71 15.04 5.12
N LEU A 288 -11.63 16.32 4.73
CA LEU A 288 -10.39 17.11 4.78
C LEU A 288 -10.52 18.49 5.43
N ILE A 289 -11.72 18.87 5.89
CA ILE A 289 -11.91 20.14 6.61
C ILE A 289 -11.02 20.20 7.86
N ASN A 290 -10.60 19.09 8.45
CA ASN A 290 -9.71 19.14 9.61
C ASN A 290 -8.22 19.19 9.25
N SER A 291 -7.76 18.44 8.26
CA SER A 291 -6.32 18.29 7.91
C SER A 291 -5.78 19.41 7.02
N ALA A 292 -6.52 19.79 5.99
CA ALA A 292 -6.14 20.90 5.11
C ALA A 292 -6.22 22.23 5.86
N VAL A 293 -7.24 22.41 6.69
CA VAL A 293 -7.43 23.63 7.49
C VAL A 293 -6.39 23.73 8.60
N THR A 294 -6.05 22.66 9.33
CA THR A 294 -4.92 22.72 10.28
C THR A 294 -3.58 22.99 9.60
N SER A 295 -3.37 22.47 8.39
CA SER A 295 -2.16 22.78 7.61
C SER A 295 -2.11 24.25 7.20
N LEU A 296 -3.23 24.78 6.69
CA LEU A 296 -3.36 26.17 6.27
C LEU A 296 -3.23 27.15 7.45
N PHE A 297 -3.77 26.82 8.62
CA PHE A 297 -3.61 27.62 9.84
C PHE A 297 -2.21 27.54 10.47
N LYS A 298 -1.43 26.49 10.20
CA LYS A 298 0.00 26.45 10.58
C LYS A 298 0.89 27.23 9.61
N MET A 299 0.38 27.61 8.43
CA MET A 299 1.15 28.33 7.40
C MET A 299 1.10 29.86 7.54
N SER A 300 0.07 30.39 8.21
CA SER A 300 -0.11 31.80 8.59
C SER A 300 0.72 32.16 9.80
#